data_AF-A0A536UI93-F1
#
_entry.id   AF-A0A536UI93-F1
#
_cell.length_a   1.000
_cell.length_b   1.000
_cell.length_c   1.000
_cell.angle_alpha   90.00
_cell.angle_beta   90.00
_cell.angle_gamma   90.00
#
_symmetry.space_group_name_H-M   'P 1'
#
loop_
_entity.id
_entity.type
_entity.pdbx_description
1 polymer ?
#
loop_
_entity_poly.entity_id
_entity_poly.type
_entity_poly.pdbx_seq_one_letter_code
_entity_poly.pdbx_strand_id
1 'polypeptide(L)' 'MSSTQQEKRAELRKAALEYHEFPTPGKVAIAATKQMINQRDLALAYSPGVAAACEEIVADPANAFRYTARG' A
#
# COMPACT_ATOMS: atom_id res chain seq x y z
N MET A 1 -8.69 -32.20 -30.34
CA MET A 1 -7.59 -31.67 -29.49
C MET A 1 -7.51 -30.14 -29.44
N SER A 2 -8.07 -29.38 -30.41
CA SER A 2 -8.03 -27.90 -30.39
C SER A 2 -9.08 -27.23 -29.47
N SER A 3 -10.25 -27.86 -29.26
CA SER A 3 -11.34 -27.32 -28.42
C SER A 3 -10.93 -27.14 -26.96
N THR A 4 -10.26 -28.14 -26.39
CA THR A 4 -9.85 -28.17 -24.99
C THR A 4 -8.84 -27.07 -24.64
N GLN A 5 -8.05 -26.59 -25.61
CA GLN A 5 -7.14 -25.46 -25.37
C GLN A 5 -7.86 -24.11 -25.39
N GLN A 6 -8.89 -23.96 -26.23
CA GLN A 6 -9.70 -22.76 -26.29
C GLN A 6 -10.55 -22.60 -25.02
N GLU A 7 -11.14 -23.70 -24.53
CA GLU A 7 -11.85 -23.77 -23.25
C GLU A 7 -10.95 -23.33 -22.09
N LYS A 8 -9.76 -23.93 -21.97
CA LYS A 8 -8.78 -23.55 -20.94
C LYS A 8 -8.38 -22.07 -21.00
N ARG A 9 -8.23 -21.51 -22.21
CA ARG A 9 -7.91 -20.09 -22.37
C ARG A 9 -9.07 -19.18 -21.94
N ALA A 10 -10.31 -19.58 -22.23
CA ALA A 10 -11.50 -18.85 -21.82
C ALA A 10 -11.68 -18.89 -20.29
N GLU A 11 -11.46 -20.05 -19.67
CA GLU A 11 -11.46 -20.22 -18.22
C GLU A 11 -10.40 -19.36 -17.55
N LEU A 12 -9.15 -19.42 -18.02
CA LEU A 12 -8.06 -18.58 -17.50
C LEU A 12 -8.38 -17.09 -17.66
N ARG A 13 -8.96 -16.70 -18.80
CA ARG A 13 -9.38 -15.32 -19.03
C ARG A 13 -10.44 -14.89 -18.02
N LYS A 14 -11.47 -15.71 -17.80
CA LYS A 14 -12.53 -15.42 -16.84
C LYS A 14 -11.97 -15.29 -15.42
N ALA A 15 -11.15 -16.26 -14.99
CA ALA A 15 -10.50 -16.23 -13.68
C ALA A 15 -9.60 -15.00 -13.50
N ALA A 16 -8.86 -14.59 -14.53
CA ALA A 16 -8.04 -13.39 -14.47
C ALA A 16 -8.88 -12.12 -14.33
N LEU A 17 -10.03 -12.02 -15.01
CA LEU A 17 -10.93 -10.89 -14.87
C LEU A 17 -11.52 -10.82 -13.46
N GLU A 18 -12.05 -11.94 -12.96
CA GLU A 18 -12.61 -12.04 -11.60
C GLU A 18 -11.55 -11.70 -10.53
N TYR A 19 -10.32 -12.20 -10.68
CA TYR A 19 -9.20 -11.91 -9.78
C TYR A 19 -8.84 -10.42 -9.71
N HIS A 20 -9.01 -9.66 -10.80
CA HIS A 20 -8.70 -8.23 -10.82
C HIS A 20 -9.90 -7.33 -10.44
N GLU A 21 -11.11 -7.87 -10.39
CA GLU A 21 -12.35 -7.11 -10.16
C GLU A 21 -12.86 -7.26 -8.73
N PHE A 22 -12.84 -8.48 -8.17
CA PHE A 22 -13.52 -8.80 -6.92
C PHE A 22 -12.58 -9.33 -5.84
N PRO A 23 -12.89 -9.06 -4.55
CA PRO A 23 -13.97 -8.20 -4.04
C PRO A 23 -13.66 -6.70 -4.14
N THR A 24 -12.41 -6.33 -4.42
CA THR A 24 -12.00 -4.94 -4.61
C THR A 24 -11.11 -4.89 -5.85
N PRO A 25 -11.40 -3.99 -6.82
CA PRO A 25 -10.62 -3.92 -8.04
C PRO A 25 -9.16 -3.55 -7.82
N GLY A 26 -8.28 -4.14 -8.63
CA GLY A 26 -6.85 -3.83 -8.66
C GLY A 26 -5.98 -4.85 -7.92
N LYS A 27 -4.65 -4.72 -8.10
CA LYS A 27 -3.66 -5.66 -7.56
C LYS A 27 -2.91 -5.14 -6.33
N VAL A 28 -2.90 -3.83 -6.14
CA VAL A 28 -2.04 -3.15 -5.16
C VAL A 28 -2.92 -2.27 -4.29
N ALA A 29 -2.65 -2.30 -2.99
CA ALA A 29 -3.23 -1.41 -2.00
C ALA A 29 -2.11 -0.87 -1.10
N ILE A 30 -2.35 0.30 -0.51
CA ILE A 30 -1.49 0.88 0.52
C ILE A 30 -2.30 0.94 1.81
N ALA A 31 -1.70 0.49 2.91
CA ALA A 31 -2.27 0.57 4.24
C ALA A 31 -1.29 1.26 5.18
N ALA A 32 -1.82 2.00 6.15
CA ALA A 32 -1.00 2.63 7.17
C ALA A 32 -0.34 1.57 8.08
N THR A 33 0.93 1.79 8.44
CA THR A 33 1.68 0.88 9.33
C THR A 33 1.50 1.19 10.81
N LYS A 34 0.94 2.36 11.14
CA LYS A 34 0.65 2.82 12.51
C LYS A 34 -0.84 3.12 12.63
N GLN A 35 -1.38 2.94 13.83
CA GLN A 35 -2.77 3.28 14.12
C GLN A 35 -2.99 4.79 13.97
N MET A 36 -4.14 5.16 13.41
CA MET A 36 -4.58 6.55 13.20
C MET A 36 -6.07 6.65 13.52
N ILE A 37 -6.47 6.14 14.69
CA ILE A 37 -7.88 5.89 15.03
C ILE A 37 -8.48 6.96 15.94
N ASN A 38 -7.66 7.85 16.49
CA ASN A 38 -8.09 8.91 17.40
C ASN A 38 -7.29 10.21 17.16
N GLN A 39 -7.68 11.29 17.85
CA GLN A 39 -7.05 12.61 17.70
C GLN A 39 -5.57 12.63 18.07
N ARG A 40 -5.17 11.88 19.10
CA ARG A 40 -3.76 11.79 19.50
C ARG A 40 -2.94 11.11 18.42
N ASP A 41 -3.46 10.03 17.83
CA ASP A 41 -2.75 9.33 16.75
C ASP A 41 -2.60 10.24 15.52
N LEU A 42 -3.65 10.98 15.16
CA LEU A 42 -3.59 11.95 14.05
C LEU A 42 -2.58 13.07 14.32
N ALA A 43 -2.53 13.58 15.56
CA ALA A 43 -1.56 14.60 15.96
C ALA A 43 -0.11 14.10 15.91
N LEU A 44 0.13 12.79 16.05
CA LEU A 44 1.46 12.18 15.90
C LEU A 44 1.81 11.91 14.42
N ALA A 45 0.83 11.47 13.63
CA ALA A 45 1.03 11.15 12.21
C ALA A 45 1.16 12.40 11.32
N TYR A 46 0.53 13.50 11.72
CA TYR A 46 0.53 14.79 11.01
C TYR A 46 0.92 15.92 11.96
N SER A 47 0.51 17.15 11.67
CA SER A 47 0.78 18.29 12.53
C SER A 47 0.08 18.16 13.89
N PRO A 48 0.76 18.48 15.00
CA PRO A 48 2.12 19.02 15.07
C PRO A 48 3.25 17.95 15.13
N GLY A 49 2.94 16.68 15.40
CA GLY A 49 3.94 15.65 15.73
C GLY A 49 4.91 15.28 14.61
N VAL A 50 4.46 15.33 13.35
CA VAL A 50 5.31 15.01 12.18
C VAL A 50 6.55 15.92 12.07
N ALA A 51 6.49 17.12 12.65
CA ALA A 51 7.59 18.08 12.63
C ALA A 51 8.88 17.52 13.24
N ALA A 52 8.78 16.70 14.31
CA ALA A 52 9.96 16.11 14.94
C ALA A 52 10.73 15.19 13.98
N ALA A 53 10.03 14.37 13.19
CA ALA A 53 10.67 13.54 12.18
C ALA A 53 11.31 14.40 11.06
N CYS A 54 10.68 15.50 10.68
CA CYS A 54 11.23 16.45 9.70
C CYS A 54 12.50 17.13 10.22
N GLU A 55 12.50 17.63 11.45
CA GLU A 55 13.66 18.29 12.09
C GLU A 55 14.86 17.35 12.18
N GLU A 56 14.65 16.09 12.57
CA GLU A 56 15.71 15.07 12.61
C GLU A 56 16.28 14.73 11.22
N ILE A 57 15.46 14.77 10.17
CA ILE A 57 15.91 14.55 8.79
C ILE A 57 16.67 15.77 8.24
N VAL A 58 16.27 16.98 8.65
CA VAL A 58 17.01 18.22 8.32
C VAL A 58 18.39 18.20 8.99
N ALA A 59 18.47 17.76 10.25
CA ALA A 59 19.73 17.63 10.99
C ALA A 59 20.65 16.54 10.40
N ASP A 60 20.08 15.39 10.02
CA ASP A 60 20.81 14.31 9.34
C ASP A 60 19.94 13.61 8.27
N PRO A 61 20.25 13.81 6.96
CA PRO A 61 19.51 13.17 5.87
C PRO A 61 19.48 11.64 5.89
N ALA A 62 20.42 10.98 6.60
CA ALA A 62 20.40 9.53 6.77
C ALA A 62 19.19 9.06 7.61
N ASN A 63 18.69 9.91 8.52
CA ASN A 63 17.53 9.60 9.35
C ASN A 63 16.24 9.34 8.56
N ALA A 64 16.16 9.73 7.28
CA ALA A 64 15.00 9.38 6.46
C ALA A 64 14.87 7.85 6.23
N PHE A 65 15.92 7.05 6.37
CA PHE A 65 15.80 5.58 6.42
C PHE A 65 15.21 5.06 7.75
N ARG A 66 15.34 5.82 8.84
CA ARG A 66 14.84 5.45 10.17
C ARG A 66 13.39 5.84 10.40
N TYR A 67 12.98 7.01 9.88
CA TYR A 67 11.69 7.62 10.19
C TYR A 67 10.69 7.65 9.03
N THR A 68 11.00 7.02 7.89
CA THR A 68 10.09 6.95 6.74
C THR A 68 10.05 5.54 6.16
N ALA A 69 9.14 5.30 5.21
CA ALA A 69 9.06 4.04 4.47
C ALA A 69 10.18 3.86 3.41
N ARG A 70 11.22 4.70 3.43
CA ARG A 70 12.38 4.58 2.51
C ARG A 70 13.31 3.41 2.86
N GLY A 71 13.31 2.98 4.13
CA GLY A 71 14.09 1.84 4.64
C GLY A 71 13.35 0.52 4.56
#